data_AF-A0A2H3J6U4-F1
#
_entry.id   AF-A0A2H3J6U4-F1
#
_cell.length_a   1.000
_cell.length_b   1.000
_cell.length_c   1.000
_cell.angle_alpha   90.00
_cell.angle_beta   90.00
_cell.angle_gamma   90.00
#
_symmetry.space_group_name_H-M   'P 1'
#
loop_
_entity.id
_entity.type
_entity.pdbx_description
1 polymer ?
#
loop_
_entity_poly.entity_id
_entity_poly.type
_entity_poly.pdbx_seq_one_letter_code
_entity_poly.pdbx_strand_id
1 'polypeptide(L)'
;MVDRRRNGNELKEQFSVLGSTGNVYTVIIDKTPSCNCPDATKGNHCKHILFIFLKVLQVTQESGYWYQKALLTPELEDVFVHAPPSPAAVTNTRVRDAYAKATGRAPSGSSGAQGKKRVPGPEDDCPICYENMNGAREATLTFCEECGNGLHKECFQQWAATAQRSGKGITCVFCRAKWAVAGPAGGAGVSRSSEGYINLGDVAGLSPVRDTSSYYHGPRRGRPYYGYQEYADYY
;
A
#
# COMPACT_ATOMS: atom_id res chain seq x y z
N MET A 1 -1.02 -3.16 -3.71
CA MET A 1 -1.85 -4.33 -4.06
C MET A 1 -1.02 -5.59 -3.88
N VAL A 2 -1.47 -6.53 -3.04
CA VAL A 2 -0.77 -7.77 -2.64
C VAL A 2 -1.03 -8.93 -3.61
N ASP A 3 -2.24 -9.03 -4.15
CA ASP A 3 -2.64 -10.09 -5.09
C ASP A 3 -3.69 -9.53 -6.06
N ARG A 4 -3.71 -10.04 -7.30
CA ARG A 4 -4.68 -9.72 -8.36
C ARG A 4 -5.11 -11.02 -9.01
N ARG A 5 -6.41 -11.23 -9.16
CA ARG A 5 -6.99 -12.43 -9.77
C ARG A 5 -8.02 -12.02 -10.81
N ARG A 6 -7.87 -12.58 -12.00
CA ARG A 6 -8.85 -12.49 -13.08
C ARG A 6 -9.41 -13.89 -13.34
N ASN A 7 -10.73 -14.03 -13.26
CA ASN A 7 -11.39 -15.29 -13.56
C ASN A 7 -11.67 -15.37 -15.07
N GLY A 8 -10.67 -15.75 -15.86
CA GLY A 8 -10.83 -15.99 -17.29
C GLY A 8 -11.58 -14.88 -18.04
N ASN A 9 -12.72 -15.25 -18.65
CA ASN A 9 -13.56 -14.36 -19.47
C ASN A 9 -14.63 -13.60 -18.67
N GLU A 10 -14.67 -13.73 -17.34
CA GLU A 10 -15.61 -12.94 -16.53
C GLU A 10 -15.20 -11.47 -16.55
N LEU A 11 -16.17 -10.57 -16.67
CA LEU A 11 -16.01 -9.14 -16.41
C LEU A 11 -15.95 -8.89 -14.90
N LYS A 12 -14.95 -9.50 -14.27
CA LYS A 12 -14.73 -9.46 -12.83
C LYS A 12 -13.26 -9.68 -12.51
N GLU A 13 -12.70 -8.78 -11.73
CA GLU A 13 -11.36 -8.92 -11.17
C GLU A 13 -11.37 -8.70 -9.65
N GLN A 14 -10.61 -9.53 -8.94
CA GLN A 14 -10.46 -9.49 -7.50
C GLN A 14 -9.04 -9.06 -7.11
N PHE A 15 -8.94 -8.17 -6.14
CA PHE A 15 -7.69 -7.59 -5.67
C PHE A 15 -7.58 -7.74 -4.15
N SER A 16 -6.38 -8.02 -3.66
CA SER A 16 -6.05 -7.95 -2.23
C SER A 16 -5.21 -6.70 -2.00
N VAL A 17 -5.67 -5.79 -1.14
CA VAL A 17 -5.07 -4.47 -0.93
C VAL A 17 -4.65 -4.31 0.53
N LEU A 18 -3.37 -3.99 0.75
CA LEU A 18 -2.85 -3.71 2.08
C LEU A 18 -3.29 -2.31 2.54
N GLY A 19 -4.01 -2.25 3.65
CA GLY A 19 -4.39 -1.02 4.32
C GLY A 19 -3.24 -0.39 5.11
N SER A 20 -3.41 0.85 5.54
CA SER A 20 -2.34 1.61 6.22
C SER A 20 -1.96 1.08 7.61
N THR A 21 -2.82 0.25 8.22
CA THR A 21 -2.58 -0.41 9.53
C THR A 21 -2.24 -1.89 9.37
N GLY A 22 -1.89 -2.33 8.16
CA GLY A 22 -1.51 -3.72 7.88
C GLY A 22 -2.66 -4.67 7.54
N ASN A 23 -3.93 -4.30 7.78
CA ASN A 23 -5.07 -5.14 7.39
C ASN A 23 -5.14 -5.29 5.87
N VAL A 24 -5.38 -6.51 5.38
CA VAL A 24 -5.62 -6.78 3.96
C VAL A 24 -7.13 -6.75 3.68
N TYR A 25 -7.51 -5.92 2.72
CA TYR A 25 -8.89 -5.80 2.24
C TYR A 25 -9.03 -6.42 0.85
N THR A 26 -10.16 -7.05 0.60
CA THR A 26 -10.54 -7.54 -0.72
C THR A 26 -11.32 -6.44 -1.44
N VAL A 27 -10.90 -6.12 -2.66
CA VAL A 27 -11.62 -5.25 -3.59
C VAL A 27 -12.04 -6.10 -4.77
N ILE A 28 -13.29 -5.96 -5.21
CA ILE A 28 -13.83 -6.63 -6.39
C ILE A 28 -14.26 -5.53 -7.35
N ILE A 29 -13.72 -5.56 -8.57
CA ILE A 29 -14.18 -4.72 -9.67
C ILE A 29 -15.02 -5.60 -10.59
N ASP A 30 -16.31 -5.34 -10.61
CA ASP A 30 -17.31 -5.84 -11.54
C ASP A 30 -18.32 -4.71 -11.82
N LYS A 31 -19.54 -5.03 -12.25
CA LYS A 31 -20.59 -4.02 -12.48
C LYS A 31 -20.89 -3.16 -11.25
N THR A 32 -20.61 -3.65 -10.05
CA THR A 32 -20.81 -2.94 -8.78
C THR A 32 -19.53 -3.04 -7.94
N PRO A 33 -18.57 -2.12 -8.14
CA PRO A 33 -17.30 -2.14 -7.42
C PRO A 33 -17.52 -2.21 -5.91
N SER A 34 -16.85 -3.15 -5.25
CA SER A 34 -17.05 -3.42 -3.83
C SER A 34 -15.73 -3.65 -3.10
N CYS A 35 -15.73 -3.33 -1.80
CA CYS A 35 -14.60 -3.59 -0.92
C CYS A 35 -15.10 -4.02 0.45
N ASN A 36 -14.39 -4.95 1.09
CA ASN A 36 -14.75 -5.42 2.45
C ASN A 36 -14.21 -4.51 3.57
N CYS A 37 -13.72 -3.31 3.27
CA CYS A 37 -13.21 -2.42 4.32
C CYS A 37 -14.34 -1.74 5.11
N PRO A 38 -14.07 -1.23 6.33
CA PRO A 38 -15.08 -0.57 7.16
C PRO A 38 -15.75 0.67 6.55
N ASP A 39 -15.11 1.29 5.55
CA ASP A 39 -15.66 2.46 4.85
C ASP A 39 -16.65 2.03 3.75
N ALA A 40 -16.27 1.03 2.95
CA ALA A 40 -17.13 0.51 1.90
C ALA A 40 -18.35 -0.26 2.44
N THR A 41 -18.20 -0.96 3.56
CA THR A 41 -19.33 -1.62 4.26
C THR A 41 -20.39 -0.64 4.77
N LYS A 42 -20.06 0.65 4.89
CA LYS A 42 -21.02 1.73 5.19
C LYS A 42 -21.69 2.31 3.93
N GLY A 43 -21.45 1.74 2.75
CA GLY A 43 -22.03 2.19 1.48
C GLY A 43 -21.21 3.26 0.74
N ASN A 44 -19.99 3.54 1.20
CA ASN A 44 -19.12 4.55 0.60
C ASN A 44 -18.24 3.99 -0.52
N HIS A 45 -17.91 4.85 -1.48
CA HIS A 45 -16.86 4.57 -2.46
C HIS A 45 -15.49 4.76 -1.78
N CYS A 46 -14.96 3.69 -1.19
CA CYS A 46 -13.77 3.81 -0.35
C CYS A 46 -12.48 4.06 -1.15
N LYS A 47 -11.47 4.59 -0.46
CA LYS A 47 -10.13 4.82 -1.04
C LYS A 47 -9.46 3.58 -1.66
N HIS A 48 -9.81 2.36 -1.25
CA HIS A 48 -9.23 1.15 -1.83
C HIS A 48 -9.77 0.90 -3.23
N ILE A 49 -11.05 1.20 -3.50
CA ILE A 49 -11.63 1.09 -4.84
C ILE A 49 -11.02 2.17 -5.74
N LEU A 50 -10.93 3.41 -5.24
CA LEU A 50 -10.26 4.52 -5.95
C LEU A 50 -8.81 4.20 -6.32
N PHE A 51 -8.07 3.61 -5.37
CA PHE A 51 -6.70 3.14 -5.61
C PHE A 51 -6.63 2.10 -6.72
N ILE A 52 -7.57 1.14 -6.75
CA ILE A 52 -7.60 0.12 -7.80
C ILE A 52 -7.88 0.75 -9.17
N PHE A 53 -8.92 1.59 -9.29
CA PHE A 53 -9.20 2.25 -10.57
C PHE A 53 -8.04 3.12 -11.06
N LEU A 54 -7.57 4.05 -10.23
CA LEU A 54 -6.64 5.09 -10.67
C LEU A 54 -5.18 4.63 -10.73
N LYS A 55 -4.76 3.72 -9.84
CA LYS A 55 -3.34 3.35 -9.70
C LYS A 55 -3.02 1.93 -10.18
N VAL A 56 -3.99 1.02 -10.17
CA VAL A 56 -3.76 -0.36 -10.60
C VAL A 56 -4.29 -0.60 -12.01
N LEU A 57 -5.54 -0.23 -12.28
CA LEU A 57 -6.17 -0.36 -13.59
C LEU A 57 -5.88 0.85 -14.49
N GLN A 58 -5.34 1.93 -13.93
CA GLN A 58 -4.98 3.16 -14.65
C GLN A 58 -6.14 3.76 -15.46
N VAL A 59 -7.36 3.65 -14.92
CA VAL A 59 -8.54 4.30 -15.48
C VAL A 59 -8.32 5.80 -15.53
N THR A 60 -8.55 6.39 -16.70
CA THR A 60 -8.36 7.82 -16.95
C THR A 60 -9.37 8.64 -16.14
N GLN A 61 -8.96 9.80 -15.64
CA GLN A 61 -9.87 10.62 -14.82
C GLN A 61 -10.99 11.25 -15.67
N GLU A 62 -10.71 11.47 -16.95
CA GLU A 62 -11.59 12.02 -17.97
C GLU A 62 -12.78 11.09 -18.26
N SER A 63 -12.63 9.77 -18.13
CA SER A 63 -13.70 8.79 -18.37
C SER A 63 -14.86 8.89 -17.37
N GLY A 64 -14.58 9.37 -16.16
CA GLY A 64 -15.53 9.38 -15.04
C GLY A 64 -15.85 8.01 -14.42
N TYR A 65 -15.40 6.88 -14.99
CA TYR A 65 -15.71 5.53 -14.48
C TYR A 65 -15.27 5.31 -13.03
N TRP A 66 -14.15 5.91 -12.64
CA TRP A 66 -13.48 5.66 -11.36
C TRP A 66 -14.28 6.09 -10.12
N TYR A 67 -15.26 6.99 -10.25
CA TYR A 67 -16.12 7.42 -9.15
C TYR A 67 -17.54 6.83 -9.21
N GLN A 68 -17.90 6.17 -10.32
CA GLN A 68 -19.24 5.58 -10.47
C GLN A 68 -19.47 4.46 -9.46
N LYS A 69 -20.67 4.39 -8.87
CA LYS A 69 -21.05 3.32 -7.94
C LYS A 69 -21.40 2.01 -8.65
N ALA A 70 -21.75 2.09 -9.93
CA ALA A 70 -22.01 0.95 -10.79
C ALA A 70 -21.54 1.28 -12.21
N LEU A 71 -21.08 0.28 -12.94
CA LEU A 71 -20.59 0.38 -14.32
C LEU A 71 -21.50 -0.40 -15.26
N LEU A 72 -21.72 0.14 -16.44
CA LEU A 72 -22.32 -0.58 -17.55
C LEU A 72 -21.35 -1.64 -18.08
N THR A 73 -21.88 -2.64 -18.78
CA THR A 73 -21.06 -3.69 -19.41
C THR A 73 -19.96 -3.10 -20.32
N PRO A 74 -20.26 -2.12 -21.22
CA PRO A 74 -19.24 -1.56 -22.11
C PRO A 74 -18.16 -0.75 -21.36
N GLU A 75 -18.54 -0.04 -20.30
CA GLU A 75 -17.59 0.72 -19.48
C GLU A 75 -16.63 -0.23 -18.75
N LEU A 76 -17.16 -1.33 -18.22
CA LEU A 76 -16.36 -2.35 -17.53
C LEU A 76 -15.43 -3.11 -18.49
N GLU A 77 -15.91 -3.39 -19.70
CA GLU A 77 -15.08 -3.93 -20.78
C GLU A 77 -13.95 -2.97 -21.13
N ASP A 78 -14.26 -1.69 -21.32
CA ASP A 78 -13.27 -0.64 -21.64
C ASP A 78 -12.19 -0.53 -20.56
N VAL A 79 -12.59 -0.56 -19.28
CA VAL A 79 -11.67 -0.61 -18.14
C VAL A 79 -10.73 -1.80 -18.23
N PHE A 80 -11.22 -3.00 -18.53
CA PHE A 80 -10.39 -4.21 -18.54
C PHE A 80 -9.57 -4.41 -19.82
N VAL A 81 -9.98 -3.83 -20.94
CA VAL A 81 -9.22 -3.82 -22.20
C VAL A 81 -7.99 -2.92 -22.06
N HIS A 82 -8.13 -1.76 -21.44
CA HIS A 82 -7.04 -0.80 -21.26
C HIS A 82 -6.22 -1.03 -19.98
N ALA A 83 -6.65 -1.97 -19.12
CA ALA A 83 -5.94 -2.27 -17.89
C ALA A 83 -4.52 -2.81 -18.19
N PRO A 84 -3.47 -2.26 -17.54
CA PRO A 84 -2.13 -2.78 -17.70
C PRO A 84 -2.04 -4.25 -17.22
N PRO A 85 -1.12 -5.05 -17.78
CA PRO A 85 -0.87 -6.40 -17.29
C PRO A 85 -0.55 -6.35 -15.80
N SER A 86 -1.00 -7.37 -15.04
CA SER A 86 -0.82 -7.42 -13.59
C SER A 86 0.62 -7.10 -13.22
N PRO A 87 0.90 -5.93 -12.61
CA PRO A 87 2.28 -5.56 -12.34
C PRO A 87 2.77 -6.45 -11.20
N ALA A 88 3.63 -7.42 -11.53
CA ALA A 88 4.34 -8.26 -10.57
C ALA A 88 5.17 -7.44 -9.55
N ALA A 89 5.33 -6.13 -9.81
CA ALA A 89 6.28 -5.24 -9.17
C ALA A 89 5.74 -4.35 -8.03
N VAL A 90 4.42 -4.29 -7.76
CA VAL A 90 3.87 -3.25 -6.84
C VAL A 90 3.85 -3.70 -5.36
N THR A 91 4.20 -4.94 -5.04
CA THR A 91 4.33 -5.36 -3.64
C THR A 91 5.59 -6.16 -3.34
N ASN A 92 6.16 -5.83 -2.18
CA ASN A 92 7.28 -6.54 -1.56
C ASN A 92 7.00 -8.06 -1.58
N THR A 93 7.94 -8.83 -2.13
CA THR A 93 7.89 -10.29 -2.20
C THR A 93 7.57 -10.92 -0.85
N ARG A 94 8.10 -10.39 0.27
CA ARG A 94 7.78 -10.88 1.62
C ARG A 94 6.31 -10.73 1.99
N VAL A 95 5.70 -9.61 1.65
CA VAL A 95 4.27 -9.35 1.93
C VAL A 95 3.41 -10.28 1.09
N ARG A 96 3.79 -10.52 -0.17
CA ARG A 96 3.11 -11.48 -1.05
C ARG A 96 3.26 -12.91 -0.54
N ASP A 97 4.46 -13.33 -0.16
CA ASP A 97 4.73 -14.67 0.34
C ASP A 97 4.04 -14.93 1.68
N ALA A 98 4.06 -13.95 2.58
CA ALA A 98 3.34 -14.01 3.85
C ALA A 98 1.82 -14.12 3.62
N TYR A 99 1.27 -13.36 2.67
CA TYR A 99 -0.12 -13.46 2.29
C TYR A 99 -0.47 -14.82 1.66
N ALA A 100 0.37 -15.33 0.75
CA ALA A 100 0.18 -16.62 0.12
C ALA A 100 0.18 -17.75 1.16
N LYS A 101 1.15 -17.75 2.09
CA LYS A 101 1.21 -18.68 3.22
C LYS A 101 -0.05 -18.60 4.10
N ALA A 102 -0.47 -17.38 4.46
CA ALA A 102 -1.65 -17.16 5.30
C ALA A 102 -2.98 -17.56 4.66
N THR A 103 -3.03 -17.59 3.32
CA THR A 103 -4.21 -17.98 2.54
C THR A 103 -4.14 -19.40 2.00
N GLY A 104 -3.10 -20.18 2.36
CA GLY A 104 -2.93 -21.56 1.91
C GLY A 104 -2.57 -21.70 0.42
N ARG A 105 -2.04 -20.64 -0.20
CA ARG A 105 -1.71 -20.60 -1.63
C ARG A 105 -0.20 -20.76 -1.85
N ALA A 106 0.18 -21.45 -2.92
CA ALA A 106 1.59 -21.49 -3.35
C ALA A 106 2.04 -20.09 -3.82
N PRO A 107 3.25 -19.63 -3.47
CA PRO A 107 3.79 -18.38 -3.99
C PRO A 107 3.93 -18.48 -5.52
N SER A 108 3.18 -17.67 -6.26
CA SER A 108 3.39 -17.51 -7.70
C SER A 108 4.66 -16.69 -7.90
N GLY A 109 5.76 -17.38 -8.18
CA GLY A 109 7.08 -16.79 -8.36
C GLY A 109 7.13 -15.80 -9.51
N SER A 110 7.50 -14.56 -9.19
CA SER A 110 8.42 -13.79 -10.02
C SER A 110 9.77 -13.86 -9.33
N SER A 111 10.64 -14.71 -9.86
CA SER A 111 12.01 -14.92 -9.43
C SER A 111 12.76 -13.59 -9.38
N GLY A 112 12.91 -13.06 -8.18
CA GLY A 112 13.86 -12.02 -7.82
C GLY A 112 14.48 -12.34 -6.46
N ALA A 113 14.62 -13.63 -6.14
CA ALA A 113 15.56 -14.07 -5.13
C ALA A 113 16.97 -13.93 -5.71
N GLN A 114 17.49 -12.71 -5.68
CA GLN A 114 18.92 -12.48 -5.69
C GLN A 114 19.22 -11.81 -4.35
N GLY A 115 19.66 -12.62 -3.39
CA GLY A 115 20.47 -12.07 -2.32
C GLY A 115 21.65 -11.32 -2.95
N LYS A 116 22.06 -10.22 -2.30
CA LYS A 116 23.14 -9.30 -2.66
C LYS A 116 22.73 -8.19 -3.64
N LYS A 117 22.61 -6.98 -3.09
CA LYS A 117 22.68 -5.64 -3.70
C LYS A 117 22.34 -5.56 -5.20
N ARG A 118 21.17 -5.00 -5.53
CA ARG A 118 20.80 -4.62 -6.89
C ARG A 118 21.35 -3.23 -7.19
N VAL A 119 22.32 -3.15 -8.11
CA VAL A 119 22.84 -1.86 -8.61
C VAL A 119 21.72 -1.12 -9.36
N PRO A 120 21.46 0.17 -9.09
CA PRO A 120 20.47 0.96 -9.82
C PRO A 120 20.81 1.05 -11.32
N GLY A 121 19.82 0.84 -12.18
CA GLY A 121 19.90 1.02 -13.63
C GLY A 121 19.37 2.39 -14.08
N PRO A 122 19.31 2.62 -15.41
CA PRO A 122 18.94 3.92 -15.99
C PRO A 122 17.56 4.45 -15.60
N GLU A 123 16.62 3.57 -15.27
CA GLU A 123 15.24 3.92 -14.88
C GLU A 123 15.04 3.92 -13.35
N ASP A 124 16.11 3.70 -12.56
CA ASP A 124 16.03 3.61 -11.11
C ASP A 124 16.36 4.95 -10.43
N ASP A 125 15.32 5.75 -10.21
CA ASP A 125 15.42 7.00 -9.46
C ASP A 125 15.30 6.81 -7.95
N CYS A 126 15.99 7.66 -7.18
CA CYS A 126 15.86 7.70 -5.74
C CYS A 126 14.45 8.20 -5.36
N PRO A 127 13.62 7.44 -4.63
CA PRO A 127 12.26 7.86 -4.28
C PRO A 127 12.20 8.99 -3.24
N ILE A 128 13.34 9.44 -2.73
CA ILE A 128 13.45 10.52 -1.74
C ILE A 128 13.74 11.85 -2.44
N CYS A 129 14.77 11.90 -3.30
CA CYS A 129 15.18 13.12 -4.01
C CYS A 129 14.75 13.17 -5.48
N TYR A 130 14.21 12.07 -6.03
CA TYR A 130 13.85 11.91 -7.44
C TYR A 130 15.02 12.10 -8.42
N GLU A 131 16.25 11.92 -7.95
CA GLU A 131 17.45 11.93 -8.80
C GLU A 131 17.85 10.51 -9.19
N ASN A 132 18.38 10.38 -10.41
CA ASN A 132 18.80 9.11 -10.96
C ASN A 132 20.03 8.55 -10.22
N MET A 133 19.99 7.26 -9.90
CA MET A 133 21.07 6.60 -9.16
C MET A 133 21.99 5.75 -10.06
N ASN A 134 21.75 5.73 -11.38
CA ASN A 134 22.57 4.97 -12.32
C ASN A 134 24.01 5.47 -12.33
N GLY A 135 24.97 4.56 -12.19
CA GLY A 135 26.40 4.91 -12.17
C GLY A 135 26.86 5.63 -10.89
N ALA A 136 26.00 5.80 -9.88
CA ALA A 136 26.42 6.31 -8.58
C ALA A 136 27.47 5.38 -7.95
N ARG A 137 28.47 5.97 -7.28
CA ARG A 137 29.53 5.20 -6.59
C ARG A 137 28.88 4.34 -5.50
N GLU A 138 29.24 3.07 -5.40
CA GLU A 138 28.64 2.18 -4.38
C GLU A 138 28.79 2.74 -2.94
N ALA A 139 29.86 3.50 -2.66
CA ALA A 139 30.08 4.15 -1.38
C ALA A 139 29.06 5.26 -1.02
N THR A 140 28.41 5.86 -2.02
CA THR A 140 27.32 6.85 -1.82
C THR A 140 25.95 6.19 -1.80
N LEU A 141 25.88 4.86 -1.95
CA LEU A 141 24.66 4.09 -1.89
C LEU A 141 24.57 3.28 -0.58
N THR A 142 23.34 3.06 -0.12
CA THR A 142 23.00 2.10 0.92
C THR A 142 21.92 1.17 0.40
N PHE A 143 22.02 -0.10 0.74
CA PHE A 143 21.18 -1.14 0.16
C PHE A 143 20.30 -1.76 1.23
N CYS A 144 19.05 -1.99 0.86
CA CYS A 144 18.15 -2.74 1.69
C CYS A 144 18.57 -4.22 1.67
N GLU A 145 18.90 -4.81 2.82
CA GLU A 145 19.21 -6.25 2.94
C GLU A 145 18.03 -7.12 2.50
N GLU A 146 16.84 -6.52 2.55
CA GLU A 146 15.57 -7.19 2.43
C GLU A 146 15.09 -7.23 0.98
N CYS A 147 15.15 -6.13 0.22
CA CYS A 147 14.71 -6.09 -1.19
C CYS A 147 15.86 -5.81 -2.19
N GLY A 148 17.09 -5.64 -1.71
CA GLY A 148 18.27 -5.42 -2.54
C GLY A 148 18.40 -4.04 -3.18
N ASN A 149 17.33 -3.22 -3.21
CA ASN A 149 17.36 -1.90 -3.83
C ASN A 149 18.31 -0.93 -3.09
N GLY A 150 19.05 -0.16 -3.88
CA GLY A 150 19.94 0.91 -3.41
C GLY A 150 19.24 2.26 -3.28
N LEU A 151 19.72 3.08 -2.35
CA LEU A 151 19.33 4.48 -2.12
C LEU A 151 20.59 5.31 -1.93
N HIS A 152 20.56 6.59 -2.26
CA HIS A 152 21.59 7.51 -1.78
C HIS A 152 21.69 7.46 -0.25
N LYS A 153 22.92 7.30 0.25
CA LYS A 153 23.22 7.19 1.68
C LYS A 153 22.73 8.41 2.45
N GLU A 154 22.91 9.61 1.89
CA GLU A 154 22.47 10.88 2.48
C GLU A 154 20.94 10.96 2.57
N CYS A 155 20.24 10.60 1.48
CA CYS A 155 18.78 10.55 1.46
C CYS A 155 18.24 9.57 2.52
N PHE A 156 18.85 8.38 2.61
CA PHE A 156 18.45 7.41 3.61
C PHE A 156 18.73 7.88 5.04
N GLN A 157 19.84 8.57 5.30
CA GLN A 157 20.15 9.14 6.61
C GLN A 157 19.11 10.18 7.03
N GLN A 158 18.67 11.06 6.13
CA GLN A 158 17.61 12.03 6.41
C GLN A 158 16.26 11.35 6.72
N TRP A 159 15.92 10.31 5.95
CA TRP A 159 14.75 9.48 6.19
C TRP A 159 14.81 8.80 7.58
N ALA A 160 15.94 8.16 7.90
CA ALA A 160 16.16 7.49 9.18
C ALA A 160 16.09 8.47 10.36
N ALA A 161 16.74 9.63 10.26
CA ALA A 161 16.70 10.66 11.29
C ALA A 161 15.28 11.20 11.52
N THR A 162 14.46 11.30 10.47
CA THR A 162 13.06 11.73 10.59
C THR A 162 12.19 10.67 11.25
N ALA A 163 12.39 9.39 10.91
CA ALA A 163 11.71 8.27 11.55
C ALA A 163 12.05 8.21 13.05
N GLN A 164 13.34 8.32 13.40
CA GLN A 164 13.82 8.32 14.78
C GLN A 164 13.26 9.49 15.60
N ARG A 165 13.30 10.73 15.07
CA ARG A 165 12.70 11.91 15.73
C ARG A 165 11.21 11.75 15.99
N SER A 166 10.53 10.96 15.17
CA SER A 166 9.10 10.66 15.31
C SER A 166 8.82 9.43 16.19
N GLY A 167 9.84 8.84 16.82
CA GLY A 167 9.72 7.60 17.62
C GLY A 167 9.34 6.37 16.79
N LYS A 168 9.53 6.39 15.47
CA LYS A 168 9.18 5.30 14.56
C LYS A 168 10.40 4.44 14.25
N GLY A 169 10.16 3.14 14.02
CA GLY A 169 11.18 2.24 13.50
C GLY A 169 11.63 2.66 12.09
N ILE A 170 12.91 2.44 11.77
CA ILE A 170 13.45 2.76 10.44
C ILE A 170 13.03 1.65 9.48
N THR A 171 12.42 2.03 8.36
CA THR A 171 11.92 1.10 7.33
C THR A 171 12.46 1.48 5.96
N CYS A 172 12.62 0.49 5.07
CA CYS A 172 12.97 0.71 3.67
C CYS A 172 11.87 1.50 2.93
N VAL A 173 12.23 2.53 2.17
CA VAL A 173 11.26 3.32 1.39
C VAL A 173 10.65 2.55 0.22
N PHE A 174 11.38 1.57 -0.34
CA PHE A 174 10.87 0.72 -1.43
C PHE A 174 9.93 -0.37 -0.93
N CYS A 175 10.36 -1.12 0.08
CA CYS A 175 9.71 -2.37 0.46
C CYS A 175 9.09 -2.36 1.86
N ARG A 176 9.34 -1.30 2.65
CA ARG A 176 8.90 -1.09 4.04
C ARG A 176 9.38 -2.11 5.07
N ALA A 177 10.24 -3.05 4.67
CA ALA A 177 10.90 -3.93 5.64
C ALA A 177 11.67 -3.10 6.68
N LYS A 178 11.72 -3.59 7.92
CA LYS A 178 12.53 -2.99 8.99
C LYS A 178 13.97 -2.92 8.48
N TRP A 179 14.56 -1.73 8.53
CA TRP A 179 15.95 -1.56 8.16
C TRP A 179 16.80 -2.11 9.31
N ALA A 180 17.72 -3.02 9.01
CA ALA A 180 18.63 -3.58 10.01
C ALA A 180 19.51 -2.45 10.57
N VAL A 181 19.11 -1.94 11.73
CA VAL A 181 19.96 -1.15 12.63
C VAL A 181 20.20 -2.08 13.80
N ALA A 182 21.46 -2.34 14.16
CA ALA A 182 21.83 -3.31 15.20
C ALA A 182 20.89 -3.22 16.42
N GLY A 183 19.97 -4.18 16.52
CA GLY A 183 18.83 -4.18 17.41
C GLY A 183 17.99 -5.44 17.18
N PRO A 184 17.30 -5.96 18.21
CA PRO A 184 16.77 -7.31 18.18
C PRO A 184 15.66 -7.45 17.14
N ALA A 185 15.79 -8.46 16.29
CA ALA A 185 14.80 -8.86 15.30
C ALA A 185 13.54 -9.39 16.01
N GLY A 186 12.61 -8.50 16.33
CA GLY A 186 11.26 -8.90 16.73
C GLY A 186 10.56 -9.58 15.55
N GLY A 187 10.15 -10.84 15.76
CA GLY A 187 9.62 -11.74 14.73
C GLY A 187 8.51 -11.10 13.89
N ALA A 188 8.73 -11.03 12.57
CA ALA A 188 7.72 -10.60 11.62
C ALA A 188 6.74 -11.75 11.38
N GLY A 189 5.53 -11.64 11.94
CA GLY A 189 4.48 -12.64 11.80
C GLY A 189 3.28 -12.12 11.01
N VAL A 190 2.50 -13.06 10.45
CA VAL A 190 1.12 -12.76 10.03
C VAL A 190 0.23 -12.86 11.26
N SER A 191 -0.61 -11.85 11.47
CA SER A 191 -1.61 -11.85 12.54
C SER A 191 -3.02 -11.70 11.98
N ARG A 192 -4.04 -11.83 12.85
CA ARG A 192 -5.41 -11.47 12.52
C ARG A 192 -5.87 -10.33 13.41
N SER A 193 -6.59 -9.36 12.85
CA SER A 193 -7.21 -8.31 13.67
C SER A 193 -8.37 -8.87 14.50
N SER A 194 -8.82 -8.11 15.50
CA SER A 194 -10.03 -8.43 16.28
C SER A 194 -11.28 -8.57 15.41
N GLU A 195 -11.32 -7.86 14.29
CA GLU A 195 -12.38 -7.91 13.27
C GLU A 195 -12.19 -9.06 12.26
N GLY A 196 -11.17 -9.90 12.43
CA GLY A 196 -10.94 -11.10 11.62
C GLY A 196 -10.13 -10.92 10.34
N TYR A 197 -9.64 -9.71 10.03
CA TYR A 197 -8.83 -9.46 8.83
C TYR A 197 -7.43 -10.05 8.97
N ILE A 198 -6.87 -10.58 7.87
CA ILE A 198 -5.44 -10.89 7.80
C ILE A 198 -4.66 -9.58 7.94
N ASN A 199 -3.75 -9.51 8.90
CA ASN A 199 -2.90 -8.36 9.14
C ASN A 199 -1.45 -8.72 8.81
N LEU A 200 -0.87 -7.96 7.89
CA LEU A 200 0.52 -8.08 7.44
C LEU A 200 1.37 -6.89 7.89
N GLY A 201 0.95 -6.19 8.95
CA GLY A 201 1.60 -4.98 9.46
C GLY A 201 3.05 -5.25 9.84
N ASP A 202 3.31 -6.27 10.64
CA ASP A 202 4.68 -6.60 11.08
C ASP A 202 5.59 -7.00 9.91
N VAL A 203 5.06 -7.75 8.94
CA VAL A 203 5.77 -8.15 7.72
C VAL A 203 6.05 -6.94 6.82
N ALA A 204 5.11 -6.00 6.74
CA ALA A 204 5.21 -4.80 5.93
C ALA A 204 5.84 -3.61 6.66
N GLY A 205 6.32 -3.78 7.90
CA GLY A 205 6.84 -2.69 8.74
C GLY A 205 5.84 -1.57 9.03
N LEU A 206 4.55 -1.89 9.07
CA LEU A 206 3.48 -0.94 9.36
C LEU A 206 3.04 -1.06 10.82
N SER A 207 2.87 0.09 11.48
CA SER A 207 2.21 0.15 12.78
C SER A 207 0.74 -0.29 12.66
N PRO A 208 0.25 -1.16 13.57
CA PRO A 208 -1.17 -1.48 13.63
C PRO A 208 -2.01 -0.27 14.10
N VAL A 209 -1.38 0.69 14.77
CA VAL A 209 -2.00 1.93 15.23
C VAL A 209 -1.80 3.02 14.17
N ARG A 210 -2.90 3.66 13.77
CA ARG A 210 -2.88 4.82 12.87
C ARG A 210 -2.30 6.03 13.58
N ASP A 211 -1.30 6.65 12.96
CA ASP A 211 -0.80 7.94 13.41
C ASP A 211 -1.83 9.03 13.05
N THR A 212 -2.50 9.57 14.07
CA THR A 212 -3.44 10.69 13.94
C THR A 212 -2.86 11.98 14.50
N SER A 213 -1.56 12.04 14.81
CA SER A 213 -0.93 13.21 15.43
C SER A 213 -1.05 14.48 14.57
N SER A 214 -1.05 14.32 13.24
CA SER A 214 -1.21 15.39 12.27
C SER A 214 -2.66 15.70 11.89
N TYR A 215 -3.64 14.94 12.39
CA TYR A 215 -5.04 15.16 12.02
C TYR A 215 -5.55 16.43 12.68
N TYR A 216 -6.38 17.19 11.97
CA TYR A 216 -7.07 18.32 12.57
C TYR A 216 -8.09 17.79 13.58
N HIS A 217 -7.80 17.94 14.87
CA HIS A 217 -8.66 17.46 15.97
C HIS A 217 -9.76 18.45 16.36
N GLY A 218 -9.96 19.50 15.56
CA GLY A 218 -10.93 20.55 15.85
C GLY A 218 -10.57 21.42 17.06
N PRO A 219 -11.39 22.43 17.36
CA PRO A 219 -11.12 23.40 18.44
C PRO A 219 -11.29 22.82 19.87
N ARG A 220 -11.78 21.59 20.03
CA ARG A 220 -12.27 21.05 21.30
C ARG A 220 -11.49 19.83 21.75
N ARG A 221 -10.21 20.00 22.09
CA ARG A 221 -9.50 19.03 22.92
C ARG A 221 -10.13 19.02 24.32
N GLY A 222 -10.60 17.85 24.79
CA GLY A 222 -10.78 17.58 26.22
C GLY A 222 -12.03 18.12 26.92
N ARG A 223 -13.14 18.39 26.22
CA ARG A 223 -14.44 18.69 26.88
C ARG A 223 -15.47 17.58 26.62
N PRO A 224 -16.18 17.10 27.66
CA PRO A 224 -17.21 16.07 27.49
C PRO A 224 -18.37 16.60 26.66
N TYR A 225 -18.90 15.74 25.80
CA TYR A 225 -19.96 16.02 24.85
C TYR A 225 -21.31 16.15 25.58
N TYR A 226 -21.84 17.36 25.67
CA TYR A 226 -23.26 17.62 25.93
C TYR A 226 -23.74 18.70 24.96
N GLY A 227 -24.73 18.38 24.14
CA GLY A 227 -25.61 19.38 23.51
C GLY A 227 -25.52 19.49 21.98
N TYR A 228 -26.68 19.27 21.36
CA TYR A 228 -27.06 19.59 19.98
C TYR A 228 -26.49 20.93 19.50
N GLN A 229 -25.92 20.94 18.29
CA GLN A 229 -25.42 22.16 17.65
C GLN A 229 -26.38 22.51 16.51
N GLU A 230 -27.30 23.45 16.77
CA GLU A 230 -28.09 24.10 15.73
C GLU A 230 -27.14 24.81 14.76
N TYR A 231 -27.25 24.47 13.47
CA TYR A 231 -26.63 25.25 12.41
C TYR A 231 -27.49 26.50 12.23
N ALA A 232 -27.00 27.63 12.71
CA ALA A 232 -27.52 28.92 12.30
C ALA A 232 -27.06 29.18 10.86
N ASP A 233 -28.01 29.09 9.94
CA ASP A 233 -27.88 29.57 8.56
C ASP A 233 -27.56 31.07 8.61
N TYR A 234 -26.40 31.44 8.05
CA TYR A 234 -26.12 32.83 7.69
C TYR A 234 -26.15 32.95 6.17
N TYR A 235 -27.11 33.76 5.74
CA TYR A 235 -27.45 34.18 4.37
C TYR A 235 -26.25 34.59 3.51
#